data_AF-A0A7J3GYJ7-F1
#
_entry.id   AF-A0A7J3GYJ7-F1
#
_cell.length_a   1.000
_cell.length_b   1.000
_cell.length_c   1.000
_cell.angle_alpha   90.00
_cell.angle_beta   90.00
_cell.angle_gamma   90.00
#
_symmetry.space_group_name_H-M   'P 1'
#
loop_
_entity.id
_entity.type
_entity.pdbx_description
1 polymer ?
#
loop_
_entity_poly.entity_id
_entity_poly.type
_entity_poly.pdbx_seq_one_letter_code
_entity_poly.pdbx_strand_id
1 'polypeptide(L)'
;MRVLGIDAVKRSVRLIPESGVDLVNIYRSVSPGDLVFSETTRELKRERATGEVDSRRVSIRIGIEVEKKSADPATKRISFLGRIVSAEGYEDLLKKHHTVHIERGREVEIVSREGFARFEAIARRSRSTPVKRMLVLSADDERAALVLISDEGTRLLRYVESSSGVKFGPYREAASPVEALREALEDVGEAVERYRVDELVVVAPSALLDAVGSEVRRA
;
A
#
# COMPACT_ATOMS: atom_id res chain seq x y z
N MET A 1 -0.37 -0.26 -10.64
CA MET A 1 -1.75 0.12 -11.03
C MET A 1 -1.89 -0.04 -12.52
N ARG A 2 -3.02 -0.59 -12.95
CA ARG A 2 -3.39 -0.72 -14.36
C ARG A 2 -4.33 0.40 -14.75
N VAL A 3 -3.83 1.38 -15.50
CA VAL A 3 -4.62 2.51 -15.98
C VAL A 3 -5.44 2.08 -17.20
N LEU A 4 -6.76 2.29 -17.12
CA LEU A 4 -7.72 1.99 -18.18
C LEU A 4 -8.02 3.21 -19.05
N GLY A 5 -7.96 4.41 -18.46
CA GLY A 5 -8.17 5.65 -19.20
C GLY A 5 -7.86 6.89 -18.36
N ILE A 6 -7.47 7.97 -19.04
CA ILE A 6 -7.25 9.30 -18.47
C ILE A 6 -8.00 10.29 -19.35
N ASP A 7 -8.91 11.06 -18.76
CA ASP A 7 -9.65 12.14 -19.41
C ASP A 7 -9.23 13.47 -18.77
N ALA A 8 -8.37 14.22 -19.47
CA ALA A 8 -7.87 15.50 -18.97
C ALA A 8 -8.96 16.59 -18.91
N VAL A 9 -9.97 16.51 -19.78
CA VAL A 9 -11.07 17.50 -19.81
C VAL A 9 -11.97 17.29 -18.61
N LYS A 10 -12.33 16.04 -18.31
CA LYS A 10 -13.12 15.69 -17.13
C LYS A 10 -12.30 15.62 -15.85
N ARG A 11 -10.97 15.74 -15.94
CA ARG A 11 -10.04 15.51 -14.82
C ARG A 11 -10.26 14.14 -14.16
N SER A 12 -10.45 13.11 -14.98
CA SER A 12 -10.73 11.76 -14.51
C SER A 12 -9.62 10.77 -14.83
N VAL A 13 -9.42 9.83 -13.92
CA VAL A 13 -8.55 8.67 -14.11
C VAL A 13 -9.34 7.42 -13.75
N ARG A 14 -9.37 6.47 -14.68
CA ARG A 14 -9.99 5.15 -14.52
C ARG A 14 -8.90 4.10 -14.48
N LEU A 15 -8.88 3.28 -13.44
CA LEU A 15 -7.81 2.32 -13.20
C LEU A 15 -8.27 1.12 -12.38
N ILE A 16 -7.41 0.11 -12.32
CA ILE A 16 -7.49 -1.00 -11.38
C ILE A 16 -6.23 -0.95 -10.49
N PRO A 17 -6.35 -0.79 -9.16
CA PRO A 17 -5.21 -0.84 -8.26
C PRO A 17 -4.71 -2.29 -8.15
N GLU A 18 -3.39 -2.47 -8.16
CA GLU A 18 -2.73 -3.77 -8.16
C GLU A 18 -1.91 -3.99 -6.89
N SER A 19 -1.51 -2.92 -6.20
CA SER A 19 -0.66 -2.98 -5.01
C SER A 19 -1.12 -2.08 -3.85
N GLY A 20 -0.50 -2.24 -2.69
CA GLY A 20 -0.73 -1.35 -1.54
C GLY A 20 -0.33 0.10 -1.83
N VAL A 21 0.78 0.30 -2.55
CA VAL A 21 1.24 1.64 -2.97
C VAL A 21 0.21 2.32 -3.86
N ASP A 22 -0.48 1.58 -4.74
CA ASP A 22 -1.56 2.14 -5.57
C ASP A 22 -2.72 2.68 -4.72
N LEU A 23 -3.15 1.92 -3.71
CA LEU A 23 -4.20 2.34 -2.79
C LEU A 23 -3.81 3.62 -2.03
N VAL A 24 -2.56 3.70 -1.56
CA VAL A 24 -2.04 4.91 -0.90
C VAL A 24 -2.01 6.10 -1.87
N ASN A 25 -1.61 5.87 -3.12
CA ASN A 25 -1.59 6.91 -4.16
C ASN A 25 -3.00 7.44 -4.45
N ILE A 26 -3.99 6.56 -4.54
CA ILE A 26 -5.41 6.93 -4.68
C ILE A 26 -5.87 7.75 -3.47
N TYR A 27 -5.68 7.22 -2.25
CA TYR A 27 -6.10 7.87 -1.01
C TYR A 27 -5.53 9.28 -0.83
N ARG A 28 -4.27 9.47 -1.22
CA ARG A 28 -3.59 10.77 -1.18
C ARG A 28 -4.03 11.73 -2.29
N SER A 29 -4.56 11.21 -3.39
CA SER A 29 -4.97 12.03 -4.55
C SER A 29 -6.44 12.47 -4.47
N VAL A 30 -7.27 11.74 -3.72
CA VAL A 30 -8.68 12.08 -3.50
C VAL A 30 -8.84 13.02 -2.31
N SER A 31 -9.57 14.12 -2.53
CA SER A 31 -9.95 15.10 -1.52
C SER A 31 -11.48 15.16 -1.33
N PRO A 32 -11.98 15.68 -0.19
CA PRO A 32 -13.40 16.01 -0.08
C PRO A 32 -13.87 16.90 -1.23
N GLY A 33 -15.05 16.61 -1.80
CA GLY A 33 -15.60 17.27 -2.99
C GLY A 33 -15.21 16.63 -4.34
N ASP A 34 -14.23 15.72 -4.35
CA ASP A 34 -13.92 14.89 -5.52
C ASP A 34 -15.00 13.81 -5.70
N LEU A 35 -15.10 13.25 -6.91
CA LEU A 35 -16.03 12.16 -7.20
C LEU A 35 -15.31 10.83 -7.34
N VAL A 36 -15.86 9.79 -6.73
CA VAL A 36 -15.37 8.42 -6.83
C VAL A 36 -16.49 7.53 -7.34
N PHE A 37 -16.23 6.80 -8.43
CA PHE A 37 -17.13 5.85 -9.03
C PHE A 37 -16.54 4.44 -8.93
N SER A 38 -17.35 3.50 -8.44
CA SER A 38 -16.95 2.10 -8.32
C SER A 38 -18.16 1.19 -8.51
N GLU A 39 -17.90 -0.03 -8.96
CA GLU A 39 -18.91 -1.08 -8.95
C GLU A 39 -19.06 -1.65 -7.54
N THR A 40 -20.29 -1.61 -7.03
CA THR A 40 -20.64 -2.17 -5.73
C THR A 40 -21.68 -3.27 -5.93
N THR A 41 -21.56 -4.38 -5.21
CA THR A 41 -22.62 -5.40 -5.19
C THR A 41 -23.59 -5.10 -4.06
N ARG A 42 -24.88 -4.94 -4.38
CA ARG A 42 -25.93 -4.77 -3.36
C ARG A 42 -26.94 -5.89 -3.44
N GLU A 43 -27.38 -6.37 -2.29
CA GLU A 43 -28.51 -7.28 -2.17
C GLU A 43 -29.80 -6.47 -2.22
N LEU A 44 -30.62 -6.76 -3.23
CA LEU A 44 -31.95 -6.20 -3.36
C LEU A 44 -32.95 -7.23 -2.87
N LYS A 45 -33.76 -6.84 -1.90
CA LYS A 45 -34.91 -7.61 -1.44
C LYS A 45 -36.14 -7.09 -2.18
N ARG A 46 -36.81 -7.96 -2.94
CA ARG A 46 -38.12 -7.71 -3.54
C ARG A 46 -39.14 -8.60 -2.87
N GLU A 47 -40.16 -8.00 -2.30
CA GLU A 47 -41.31 -8.71 -1.77
C GLU A 47 -42.28 -9.01 -2.92
N ARG A 48 -42.58 -10.29 -3.15
CA ARG A 48 -43.58 -10.72 -4.13
C ARG A 48 -44.99 -10.46 -3.56
N ALA A 49 -45.98 -10.34 -4.44
CA ALA A 49 -47.39 -10.21 -4.04
C ALA A 49 -47.91 -11.39 -3.20
N THR A 50 -47.19 -12.52 -3.18
CA THR A 50 -47.43 -13.71 -2.36
C THR A 50 -46.85 -13.63 -0.94
N GLY A 51 -46.09 -12.56 -0.61
CA GLY A 51 -45.41 -12.39 0.69
C GLY A 51 -44.00 -13.03 0.77
N GLU A 52 -43.54 -13.69 -0.29
CA GLU A 52 -42.17 -14.22 -0.34
C GLU A 52 -41.15 -13.12 -0.68
N VAL A 53 -40.06 -13.02 0.10
CA VAL A 53 -38.97 -12.08 -0.14
C VAL A 53 -37.90 -12.75 -1.01
N ASP A 54 -37.80 -12.34 -2.26
CA ASP A 54 -36.76 -12.75 -3.19
C ASP A 54 -35.55 -11.82 -3.02
N SER A 55 -34.36 -12.37 -2.76
CA SER A 55 -33.13 -11.59 -2.61
C SER A 55 -32.15 -11.88 -3.73
N ARG A 56 -31.74 -10.83 -4.45
CA ARG A 56 -30.78 -10.94 -5.55
C ARG A 56 -29.67 -9.92 -5.38
N ARG A 57 -28.41 -10.37 -5.52
CA ARG A 57 -27.26 -9.47 -5.62
C ARG A 57 -27.16 -8.89 -7.03
N VAL A 58 -27.14 -7.58 -7.14
CA VAL A 58 -26.97 -6.84 -8.40
C VAL A 58 -25.70 -5.98 -8.28
N SER A 59 -24.89 -5.95 -9.35
CA SER A 59 -23.76 -5.02 -9.47
C SER A 59 -24.31 -3.66 -9.90
N ILE A 60 -23.96 -2.61 -9.15
CA ILE A 60 -24.40 -1.25 -9.40
C ILE A 60 -23.17 -0.35 -9.41
N ARG A 61 -23.00 0.41 -10.49
CA ARG A 61 -22.01 1.49 -10.54
C ARG A 61 -22.55 2.69 -9.76
N ILE A 62 -21.91 2.99 -8.64
CA ILE A 62 -22.27 4.11 -7.77
C ILE A 62 -21.16 5.16 -7.84
N GLY A 63 -21.56 6.41 -8.02
CA GLY A 63 -20.72 7.59 -7.88
C GLY A 63 -21.06 8.34 -6.60
N ILE A 64 -20.05 8.65 -5.79
CA ILE A 64 -20.18 9.49 -4.60
C ILE A 64 -19.38 10.78 -4.75
N GLU A 65 -19.87 11.85 -4.15
CA GLU A 65 -19.10 13.04 -3.81
C GLU A 65 -18.49 12.83 -2.43
N VAL A 66 -17.16 12.81 -2.34
CA VAL A 66 -16.43 12.41 -1.15
C VAL A 66 -16.59 13.46 -0.04
N GLU A 67 -16.95 13.01 1.15
CA GLU A 67 -17.01 13.84 2.36
C GLU A 67 -15.89 13.47 3.33
N LYS A 68 -15.64 12.16 3.51
CA LYS A 68 -14.62 11.63 4.41
C LYS A 68 -13.86 10.49 3.74
N LYS A 69 -12.60 10.34 4.12
CA LYS A 69 -11.74 9.24 3.67
C LYS A 69 -11.09 8.55 4.86
N SER A 70 -11.03 7.22 4.83
CA SER A 70 -10.32 6.41 5.80
C SER A 70 -9.46 5.34 5.09
N ALA A 71 -8.41 4.91 5.76
CA ALA A 71 -7.56 3.81 5.32
C ALA A 71 -7.40 2.85 6.49
N ASP A 72 -7.56 1.56 6.23
CA ASP A 72 -7.40 0.50 7.21
C ASP A 72 -6.25 -0.41 6.76
N PRO A 73 -5.08 -0.32 7.42
CA PRO A 73 -3.92 -1.15 7.09
C PRO A 73 -4.18 -2.65 7.26
N ALA A 74 -5.07 -3.05 8.19
CA ALA A 74 -5.34 -4.46 8.47
C ALA A 74 -6.16 -5.10 7.34
N THR A 75 -7.16 -4.39 6.82
CA THR A 75 -7.99 -4.88 5.71
C THR A 75 -7.41 -4.56 4.33
N LYS A 76 -6.25 -3.90 4.26
CA LYS A 76 -5.60 -3.44 3.01
C LYS A 76 -6.57 -2.71 2.08
N ARG A 77 -7.40 -1.84 2.66
CA ARG A 77 -8.54 -1.21 1.99
C ARG A 77 -8.61 0.27 2.31
N ILE A 78 -9.00 1.06 1.33
CA ILE A 78 -9.33 2.49 1.51
C ILE A 78 -10.83 2.68 1.32
N SER A 79 -11.41 3.59 2.10
CA SER A 79 -12.84 3.85 2.08
C SER A 79 -13.12 5.33 1.91
N PHE A 80 -14.07 5.63 1.05
CA PHE A 80 -14.58 6.98 0.81
C PHE A 80 -16.05 7.01 1.19
N LEU A 81 -16.39 7.79 2.21
CA LEU A 81 -17.77 8.07 2.58
C LEU A 81 -18.20 9.36 1.90
N GLY A 82 -19.38 9.34 1.30
CA GLY A 82 -19.89 10.51 0.59
C GLY A 82 -21.35 10.39 0.21
N ARG A 83 -21.86 11.47 -0.37
CA ARG A 83 -23.23 11.54 -0.87
C ARG A 83 -23.29 10.95 -2.27
N ILE A 84 -24.28 10.11 -2.55
CA ILE A 84 -24.50 9.51 -3.87
C ILE A 84 -24.91 10.62 -4.86
N VAL A 85 -24.12 10.77 -5.92
CA VAL A 85 -24.39 11.68 -7.05
C VAL A 85 -24.75 10.94 -8.33
N SER A 86 -24.46 9.65 -8.41
CA SER A 86 -24.82 8.79 -9.54
C SER A 86 -25.10 7.38 -9.06
N ALA A 87 -26.18 6.77 -9.52
CA ALA A 87 -26.54 5.39 -9.24
C ALA A 87 -27.29 4.82 -10.46
N GLU A 88 -26.57 4.12 -11.33
CA GLU A 88 -27.12 3.62 -12.58
C GLU A 88 -28.23 2.60 -12.32
N GLY A 89 -29.45 2.90 -12.77
CA GLY A 89 -30.64 2.06 -12.56
C GLY A 89 -31.30 2.17 -11.18
N TYR A 90 -30.83 3.06 -10.30
CA TYR A 90 -31.33 3.20 -8.92
C TYR A 90 -31.35 4.65 -8.45
N GLU A 91 -32.17 5.48 -9.12
CA GLU A 91 -32.27 6.92 -8.85
C GLU A 91 -32.79 7.24 -7.44
N ASP A 92 -33.53 6.33 -6.82
CA ASP A 92 -34.02 6.44 -5.44
C ASP A 92 -32.89 6.47 -4.38
N LEU A 93 -31.67 6.11 -4.80
CA LEU A 93 -30.47 6.17 -3.97
C LEU A 93 -29.78 7.53 -4.00
N LEU A 94 -30.11 8.39 -4.95
CA LEU A 94 -29.48 9.71 -5.06
C LEU A 94 -29.65 10.50 -3.77
N LYS A 95 -28.63 11.30 -3.44
CA LYS A 95 -28.55 12.13 -2.23
C LYS A 95 -28.46 11.38 -0.90
N LYS A 96 -28.55 10.05 -0.86
CA LYS A 96 -28.22 9.25 0.33
C LYS A 96 -26.71 9.13 0.51
N HIS A 97 -26.26 8.76 1.71
CA HIS A 97 -24.85 8.49 2.00
C HIS A 97 -24.47 7.05 1.70
N HIS A 98 -23.25 6.87 1.19
CA HIS A 98 -22.68 5.56 0.95
C HIS A 98 -21.16 5.58 1.15
N THR A 99 -20.63 4.45 1.59
CA THR A 99 -19.19 4.23 1.69
C THR A 99 -18.75 3.36 0.52
N VAL A 100 -17.97 3.95 -0.39
CA VAL A 100 -17.29 3.20 -1.43
C VAL A 100 -15.99 2.62 -0.85
N HIS A 101 -15.87 1.31 -0.94
CA HIS A 101 -14.67 0.57 -0.57
C HIS A 101 -13.83 0.28 -1.81
N ILE A 102 -12.54 0.59 -1.76
CA ILE A 102 -11.60 0.27 -2.83
C ILE A 102 -10.57 -0.71 -2.30
N GLU A 103 -10.46 -1.81 -3.03
CA GLU A 103 -9.51 -2.89 -2.85
C GLU A 103 -8.85 -3.22 -4.19
N ARG A 104 -7.82 -4.07 -4.17
CA ARG A 104 -7.09 -4.46 -5.38
C ARG A 104 -7.97 -5.24 -6.33
N GLY A 105 -7.66 -5.14 -7.62
CA GLY A 105 -8.33 -5.89 -8.67
C GLY A 105 -9.71 -5.39 -9.06
N ARG A 106 -10.27 -4.38 -8.35
CA ARG A 106 -11.54 -3.75 -8.73
C ARG A 106 -11.32 -2.42 -9.44
N GLU A 107 -12.11 -2.18 -10.47
CA GLU A 107 -12.08 -0.92 -11.20
C GLU A 107 -12.60 0.22 -10.33
N VAL A 108 -11.92 1.36 -10.42
CA VAL A 108 -12.38 2.63 -9.87
C VAL A 108 -12.12 3.75 -10.88
N GLU A 109 -13.04 4.70 -10.94
CA GLU A 109 -12.87 5.98 -11.61
C GLU A 109 -12.90 7.10 -10.59
N ILE A 110 -11.91 7.99 -10.67
CA ILE A 110 -11.77 9.14 -9.77
C ILE A 110 -11.77 10.39 -10.62
N VAL A 111 -12.64 11.32 -10.28
CA VAL A 111 -12.68 12.68 -10.84
C VAL A 111 -12.18 13.61 -9.75
N SER A 112 -11.00 14.20 -9.94
CA SER A 112 -10.39 15.08 -8.95
C SER A 112 -10.32 16.51 -9.45
N ARG A 113 -10.68 17.48 -8.59
CA ARG A 113 -10.61 18.90 -8.96
C ARG A 113 -9.20 19.43 -8.84
N GLU A 114 -8.60 19.26 -7.67
CA GLU A 114 -7.29 19.79 -7.32
C GLU A 114 -6.17 18.75 -7.46
N GLY A 115 -6.46 17.49 -7.10
CA GLY A 115 -5.49 16.40 -7.09
C GLY A 115 -5.17 15.82 -8.48
N PHE A 116 -5.88 16.23 -9.54
CA PHE A 116 -5.79 15.60 -10.85
C PHE A 116 -4.39 15.64 -11.46
N ALA A 117 -3.69 16.78 -11.45
CA ALA A 117 -2.37 16.89 -12.08
C ALA A 117 -1.35 15.91 -11.46
N ARG A 118 -1.35 15.80 -10.13
CA ARG A 118 -0.51 14.83 -9.40
C ARG A 118 -0.94 13.40 -9.73
N PHE A 119 -2.24 13.13 -9.73
CA PHE A 119 -2.75 11.78 -9.96
C PHE A 119 -2.52 11.30 -11.39
N GLU A 120 -2.70 12.17 -12.37
CA GLU A 120 -2.36 11.93 -13.77
C GLU A 120 -0.87 11.62 -13.93
N ALA A 121 0.02 12.40 -13.30
CA ALA A 121 1.46 12.15 -13.37
C ALA A 121 1.82 10.77 -12.81
N ILE A 122 1.21 10.35 -11.69
CA ILE A 122 1.38 9.01 -11.12
C ILE A 122 0.83 7.95 -12.08
N ALA A 123 -0.39 8.13 -12.59
CA ALA A 123 -1.04 7.19 -13.50
C ALA A 123 -0.23 6.99 -14.78
N ARG A 124 0.31 8.06 -15.39
CA ARG A 124 1.14 7.96 -16.60
C ARG A 124 2.47 7.22 -16.37
N ARG A 125 3.03 7.32 -15.15
CA ARG A 125 4.28 6.65 -14.77
C ARG A 125 4.09 5.19 -14.34
N SER A 126 2.86 4.78 -14.06
CA SER A 126 2.54 3.42 -13.58
C SER A 126 2.78 2.27 -14.57
N ARG A 127 3.44 2.52 -15.71
CA ARG A 127 3.67 1.53 -16.76
C ARG A 127 4.46 0.34 -16.22
N SER A 128 3.74 -0.79 -16.08
CA SER A 128 4.09 -2.21 -16.26
C SER A 128 5.53 -2.71 -16.10
N THR A 129 6.37 -2.01 -15.35
CA THR A 129 7.64 -2.55 -14.88
C THR A 129 7.37 -3.17 -13.52
N PRO A 130 7.65 -4.47 -13.34
CA PRO A 130 7.59 -5.08 -12.02
C PRO A 130 8.42 -4.26 -11.04
N VAL A 131 7.83 -3.88 -9.91
CA VAL A 131 8.58 -3.21 -8.85
C VAL A 131 9.57 -4.22 -8.29
N LYS A 132 10.87 -3.94 -8.41
CA LYS A 132 11.90 -4.72 -7.74
C LYS A 132 11.64 -4.74 -6.24
N ARG A 133 11.59 -5.92 -5.65
CA ARG A 133 11.55 -6.13 -4.20
C ARG A 133 12.97 -6.08 -3.69
N MET A 134 13.28 -5.07 -2.90
CA MET A 134 14.60 -4.88 -2.33
C MET A 134 14.57 -5.24 -0.85
N LEU A 135 15.54 -6.04 -0.42
CA LEU A 135 15.83 -6.21 0.99
C LEU A 135 16.99 -5.29 1.32
N VAL A 136 16.84 -4.43 2.31
CA VAL A 136 17.86 -3.48 2.73
C VAL A 136 18.35 -3.89 4.10
N LEU A 137 19.63 -4.24 4.19
CA LEU A 137 20.34 -4.44 5.44
C LEU A 137 21.13 -3.16 5.74
N SER A 138 20.64 -2.37 6.69
CA SER A 138 21.35 -1.19 7.18
C SER A 138 22.04 -1.55 8.48
N ALA A 139 23.35 -1.41 8.58
CA ALA A 139 24.08 -1.71 9.81
C ALA A 139 25.15 -0.65 10.11
N ASP A 140 25.29 -0.31 11.39
CA ASP A 140 26.42 0.44 11.94
C ASP A 140 27.13 -0.40 13.02
N ASP A 141 27.87 0.24 13.92
CA ASP A 141 28.60 -0.42 15.00
C ASP A 141 27.71 -0.90 16.15
N GLU A 142 26.52 -0.35 16.30
CA GLU A 142 25.63 -0.65 17.42
C GLU A 142 24.30 -1.26 16.98
N ARG A 143 23.90 -1.10 15.73
CA ARG A 143 22.54 -1.38 15.26
C ARG A 143 22.54 -2.04 13.89
N ALA A 144 21.54 -2.89 13.68
CA ALA A 144 21.23 -3.43 12.37
C ALA A 144 19.71 -3.43 12.14
N ALA A 145 19.30 -3.03 10.95
CA ALA A 145 17.90 -3.02 10.53
C ALA A 145 17.76 -3.77 9.20
N LEU A 146 16.81 -4.71 9.17
CA LEU A 146 16.42 -5.43 7.98
C LEU A 146 15.07 -4.89 7.49
N VAL A 147 15.07 -4.27 6.31
CA VAL A 147 13.92 -3.54 5.76
C VAL A 147 13.55 -4.08 4.39
N LEU A 148 12.30 -4.49 4.20
CA LEU A 148 11.77 -4.85 2.89
C LEU A 148 11.15 -3.63 2.21
N ILE A 149 11.58 -3.33 0.98
CA ILE A 149 10.95 -2.35 0.09
C ILE A 149 10.30 -3.12 -1.06
N SER A 150 9.01 -2.89 -1.28
CA SER A 150 8.22 -3.60 -2.29
C SER A 150 7.10 -2.73 -2.87
N ASP A 151 6.29 -3.30 -3.76
CA ASP A 151 5.02 -2.73 -4.24
C ASP A 151 3.95 -2.58 -3.13
N GLU A 152 4.14 -3.24 -1.99
CA GLU A 152 3.34 -3.02 -0.78
C GLU A 152 3.78 -1.80 0.03
N GLY A 153 4.92 -1.20 -0.30
CA GLY A 153 5.60 -0.17 0.48
C GLY A 153 6.79 -0.73 1.26
N THR A 154 7.17 -0.03 2.32
CA THR A 154 8.34 -0.33 3.15
C THR A 154 7.91 -1.01 4.46
N ARG A 155 8.61 -2.08 4.87
CA ARG A 155 8.36 -2.82 6.11
C ARG A 155 9.66 -3.11 6.84
N LEU A 156 9.77 -2.68 8.09
CA LEU A 156 10.83 -3.13 9.00
C LEU A 156 10.55 -4.58 9.39
N LEU A 157 11.43 -5.50 9.00
CA LEU A 157 11.33 -6.92 9.33
C LEU A 157 11.99 -7.20 10.68
N ARG A 158 13.18 -6.65 10.88
CA ARG A 158 13.95 -6.79 12.11
C ARG A 158 14.70 -5.51 12.42
N TYR A 159 14.83 -5.22 13.71
CA TYR A 159 15.72 -4.22 14.24
C TYR A 159 16.46 -4.83 15.41
N VAL A 160 17.78 -4.80 15.35
CA VAL A 160 18.70 -5.26 16.39
C VAL A 160 19.48 -4.06 16.87
N GLU A 161 19.60 -3.93 18.18
CA GLU A 161 20.49 -2.98 18.82
C GLU A 161 21.36 -3.77 19.80
N SER A 162 22.66 -3.66 19.63
CA SER A 162 23.63 -4.24 20.55
C SER A 162 23.34 -3.73 21.95
N SER A 163 23.15 -4.66 22.89
CA SER A 163 22.88 -4.31 24.27
C SER A 163 24.17 -3.88 24.97
N SER A 164 24.79 -2.79 24.53
CA SER A 164 25.78 -2.06 25.30
C SER A 164 25.09 -1.21 26.36
N GLY A 165 24.30 -1.86 27.23
CA GLY A 165 23.99 -1.25 28.52
C GLY A 165 25.31 -0.95 29.20
N VAL A 166 25.55 0.31 29.54
CA VAL A 166 26.78 0.80 30.17
C VAL A 166 27.20 -0.12 31.32
N LYS A 167 28.12 -1.05 31.04
CA LYS A 167 28.75 -1.90 32.04
C LYS A 167 30.19 -1.46 32.18
N PHE A 168 30.42 -0.58 33.15
CA PHE A 168 31.75 -0.10 33.53
C PHE A 168 32.63 -1.29 33.95
N GLY A 169 33.67 -1.60 33.18
CA GLY A 169 34.71 -2.57 33.51
C GLY A 169 35.99 -2.31 32.70
N PRO A 170 37.19 -2.39 33.29
CA PRO A 170 38.44 -1.94 32.67
C PRO A 170 39.01 -2.91 31.61
N TYR A 171 38.29 -3.97 31.26
CA TYR A 171 38.70 -5.00 30.31
C TYR A 171 37.45 -5.63 29.69
N ARG A 172 37.03 -5.19 28.50
CA ARG A 172 36.59 -6.05 27.37
C ARG A 172 36.04 -5.29 26.16
N GLU A 173 36.06 -6.03 25.05
CA GLU A 173 35.79 -5.69 23.65
C GLU A 173 34.67 -4.66 23.47
N ALA A 174 34.93 -3.65 22.62
CA ALA A 174 33.89 -2.76 22.12
C ALA A 174 32.72 -3.59 21.58
N ALA A 175 31.50 -3.06 21.72
CA ALA A 175 30.33 -3.59 21.01
C ALA A 175 30.77 -3.93 19.58
N SER A 176 30.69 -5.20 19.21
CA SER A 176 31.21 -5.61 17.91
C SER A 176 30.14 -5.26 16.88
N PRO A 177 30.43 -4.40 15.88
CA PRO A 177 29.54 -4.14 14.74
C PRO A 177 29.03 -5.43 14.08
N VAL A 178 29.81 -6.49 14.22
CA VAL A 178 29.58 -7.80 13.63
C VAL A 178 28.49 -8.58 14.36
N GLU A 179 28.25 -8.35 15.65
CA GLU A 179 27.26 -9.13 16.41
C GLU A 179 25.82 -8.76 16.03
N ALA A 180 25.48 -7.47 16.08
CA ALA A 180 24.17 -6.99 15.63
C ALA A 180 23.93 -7.32 14.15
N LEU A 181 24.98 -7.22 13.33
CA LEU A 181 24.93 -7.63 11.92
C LEU A 181 24.64 -9.12 11.76
N ARG A 182 25.37 -10.00 12.47
CA ARG A 182 25.18 -11.45 12.37
C ARG A 182 23.78 -11.86 12.78
N GLU A 183 23.26 -11.29 13.86
CA GLU A 183 21.89 -11.53 14.29
C GLU A 183 20.88 -11.07 13.22
N ALA A 184 21.11 -9.93 12.58
CA ALA A 184 20.26 -9.49 11.47
C ALA A 184 20.39 -10.37 10.21
N LEU A 185 21.56 -10.99 9.98
CA LEU A 185 21.82 -11.90 8.87
C LEU A 185 21.09 -13.24 9.01
N GLU A 186 20.82 -13.72 10.22
CA GLU A 186 20.10 -14.99 10.46
C GLU A 186 18.76 -15.05 9.69
N ASP A 187 18.06 -13.92 9.61
CA ASP A 187 16.76 -13.82 8.96
C ASP A 187 16.84 -13.51 7.45
N VAL A 188 18.01 -13.18 6.91
CA VAL A 188 18.14 -12.71 5.51
C VAL A 188 17.75 -13.81 4.53
N GLY A 189 18.24 -15.04 4.73
CA GLY A 189 17.92 -16.17 3.86
C GLY A 189 16.42 -16.45 3.79
N GLU A 190 15.75 -16.58 4.95
CA GLU A 190 14.30 -16.76 5.02
C GLU A 190 13.57 -15.58 4.36
N ALA A 191 13.99 -14.34 4.62
CA ALA A 191 13.37 -13.15 4.06
C ALA A 191 13.49 -13.09 2.52
N VAL A 192 14.65 -13.44 1.97
CA VAL A 192 14.88 -13.45 0.52
C VAL A 192 13.93 -14.43 -0.17
N GLU A 193 13.78 -15.64 0.36
CA GLU A 193 12.88 -16.65 -0.20
C GLU A 193 11.40 -16.27 0.01
N ARG A 194 11.03 -15.96 1.25
CA ARG A 194 9.65 -15.67 1.67
C ARG A 194 9.05 -14.49 0.91
N TYR A 195 9.82 -13.43 0.71
CA TYR A 195 9.36 -12.21 0.05
C TYR A 195 9.72 -12.16 -1.44
N ARG A 196 10.45 -13.16 -1.95
CA ARG A 196 10.95 -13.22 -3.34
C ARG A 196 11.68 -11.94 -3.70
N VAL A 197 12.75 -11.67 -2.96
CA VAL A 197 13.58 -10.47 -3.10
C VAL A 197 14.36 -10.54 -4.41
N ASP A 198 14.35 -9.45 -5.17
CA ASP A 198 15.10 -9.32 -6.43
C ASP A 198 16.52 -8.78 -6.20
N GLU A 199 16.72 -8.00 -5.13
CA GLU A 199 17.98 -7.30 -4.86
C GLU A 199 18.21 -7.11 -3.35
N LEU A 200 19.40 -7.49 -2.87
CA LEU A 200 19.85 -7.21 -1.51
C LEU A 200 20.76 -5.98 -1.53
N VAL A 201 20.37 -4.94 -0.79
CA VAL A 201 21.12 -3.69 -0.65
C VAL A 201 21.71 -3.64 0.74
N VAL A 202 23.01 -3.43 0.83
CA VAL A 202 23.73 -3.27 2.09
C VAL A 202 24.11 -1.81 2.26
N VAL A 203 23.72 -1.22 3.39
CA VAL A 203 24.02 0.17 3.75
C VAL A 203 24.77 0.16 5.07
N ALA A 204 25.98 0.72 5.08
CA ALA A 204 26.77 0.86 6.30
C ALA A 204 27.67 2.10 6.21
N PRO A 205 28.19 2.61 7.35
CA PRO A 205 29.28 3.57 7.34
C PRO A 205 30.44 3.06 6.49
N SER A 206 31.13 3.95 5.77
CA SER A 206 32.18 3.55 4.83
C SER A 206 33.28 2.68 5.47
N ALA A 207 33.59 2.92 6.73
CA ALA A 207 34.58 2.15 7.49
C ALA A 207 34.15 0.69 7.76
N LEU A 208 32.85 0.39 7.67
CA LEU A 208 32.27 -0.92 7.97
C LEU A 208 31.80 -1.67 6.72
N LEU A 209 31.68 -1.00 5.56
CA LEU A 209 31.15 -1.62 4.33
C LEU A 209 31.88 -2.90 3.93
N ASP A 210 33.21 -2.94 4.01
CA ASP A 210 33.98 -4.14 3.63
C ASP A 210 33.76 -5.30 4.59
N ALA A 211 33.70 -5.02 5.90
CA ALA A 211 33.43 -6.03 6.92
C ALA A 211 32.00 -6.57 6.79
N VAL A 212 31.03 -5.66 6.68
CA VAL A 212 29.61 -6.01 6.52
C VAL A 212 29.39 -6.79 5.22
N GLY A 213 29.95 -6.32 4.10
CA GLY A 213 29.84 -6.98 2.81
C GLY A 213 30.49 -8.35 2.78
N SER A 214 31.57 -8.56 3.54
CA SER A 214 32.22 -9.87 3.67
C SER A 214 31.35 -10.86 4.44
N GLU A 215 30.71 -10.45 5.54
CA GLU A 215 29.81 -11.33 6.30
C GLU A 215 28.55 -11.66 5.49
N VAL A 216 27.97 -10.69 4.77
CA VAL A 216 26.81 -10.90 3.88
C VAL A 216 27.12 -11.93 2.77
N ARG A 217 28.33 -11.93 2.21
CA ARG A 217 28.73 -12.90 1.17
C ARG A 217 29.01 -14.32 1.70
N ARG A 218 29.21 -14.46 3.02
CA ARG A 218 29.45 -15.77 3.67
C ARG A 218 28.16 -16.45 4.10
N ALA A 219 27.14 -15.66 4.42
CA ALA A 219 25.78 -16.12 4.73
C ALA A 219 25.06 -16.58 3.46
#